data_AF-A0A5A8CYS2-F1
#
_entry.id   AF-A0A5A8CYS2-F1
#
_cell.length_a   1.000
_cell.length_b   1.000
_cell.length_c   1.000
_cell.angle_alpha   90.00
_cell.angle_beta   90.00
_cell.angle_gamma   90.00
#
_symmetry.space_group_name_H-M   'P 1'
#
loop_
_entity.id
_entity.type
_entity.pdbx_description
1 polymer ?
#
loop_
_entity_poly.entity_id
_entity_poly.type
_entity_poly.pdbx_seq_one_letter_code
_entity_poly.pdbx_strand_id
1 'polypeptide(L)'
;MDEPGVVAGVFSGYVFGWWASILFGSHFAAVKAAPQPKCFVQGSDDGFTTPDQLRQVARECAGTAELVFVDGVGHFELESPAWNDRVADVAIDFVRRSLDGKGGDGSQGSAAGDEDESDADGSGDEADEEESEAEGPAAA
;
A
#
# COMPACT_ATOMS: atom_id res chain seq x y z
N MET A 1 3.67 37.64 -19.82
CA MET A 1 4.42 36.43 -19.47
C MET A 1 3.51 35.65 -18.55
N ASP A 2 2.85 34.61 -19.06
CA ASP A 2 2.07 33.70 -18.22
C ASP A 2 3.01 33.14 -17.14
N GLU A 3 2.61 33.25 -15.88
CA GLU A 3 3.34 32.58 -14.79
C GLU A 3 3.43 31.08 -15.10
N PRO A 4 4.56 30.42 -14.82
CA PRO A 4 4.64 28.98 -14.97
C PRO A 4 3.60 28.33 -14.06
N GLY A 5 2.51 27.86 -14.64
CA GLY A 5 1.43 27.21 -13.92
C GLY A 5 1.90 25.89 -13.32
N VAL A 6 1.34 25.52 -12.18
CA VAL A 6 1.55 24.19 -11.58
C VAL A 6 0.91 23.15 -12.48
N VAL A 7 1.71 22.19 -12.96
CA VAL A 7 1.28 21.14 -13.88
C VAL A 7 0.82 19.86 -13.19
N ALA A 8 1.38 19.56 -12.01
CA ALA A 8 1.10 18.35 -11.25
C ALA A 8 1.60 18.47 -9.80
N GLY A 9 1.11 17.63 -8.90
CA GLY A 9 1.59 17.49 -7.52
C GLY A 9 2.06 16.07 -7.20
N VAL A 10 3.19 15.94 -6.53
CA VAL A 10 3.71 14.64 -6.02
C VAL A 10 3.80 14.72 -4.51
N PHE A 11 3.27 13.70 -3.84
CA PHE A 11 3.17 13.62 -2.38
C PHE A 11 3.77 12.29 -1.94
N SER A 12 4.89 12.32 -1.22
CA SER A 12 5.53 11.13 -0.65
C SER A 12 5.34 11.13 0.86
N GLY A 13 5.01 9.98 1.44
CA GLY A 13 4.83 9.87 2.89
C GLY A 13 3.80 10.86 3.42
N TYR A 14 2.70 11.07 2.69
CA TYR A 14 1.74 12.08 3.11
C TYR A 14 0.76 11.48 4.12
N VAL A 15 0.60 12.14 5.26
CA VAL A 15 -0.28 11.67 6.31
C VAL A 15 -1.72 12.04 6.00
N PHE A 16 -2.64 11.08 6.00
CA PHE A 16 -4.10 11.28 5.91
C PHE A 16 -4.87 10.64 7.06
N GLY A 17 -4.16 10.05 8.04
CA GLY A 17 -4.76 9.44 9.21
C GLY A 17 -5.65 10.38 10.04
N TRP A 18 -6.43 9.80 10.94
CA TRP A 18 -7.38 10.54 11.80
C TRP A 18 -6.68 11.61 12.65
N TRP A 19 -5.54 11.28 13.26
CA TRP A 19 -4.74 12.24 14.02
C TRP A 19 -4.19 13.37 13.15
N ALA A 20 -3.73 13.03 11.94
CA ALA A 20 -3.26 14.02 10.98
C ALA A 20 -4.39 14.92 10.48
N SER A 21 -5.62 14.42 10.36
CA SER A 21 -6.78 15.22 9.96
C SER A 21 -7.18 16.26 11.00
N ILE A 22 -6.94 15.98 12.28
CA ILE A 22 -7.16 16.95 13.38
C ILE A 22 -6.08 18.05 13.35
N LEU A 23 -4.83 17.71 13.05
CA LEU A 23 -3.71 18.65 13.02
C LEU A 23 -3.59 19.44 11.69
N PHE A 24 -3.98 18.83 10.57
CA PHE A 24 -3.70 19.30 9.20
C PHE A 24 -4.93 19.35 8.30
N GLY A 25 -6.15 19.25 8.84
CA GLY A 25 -7.39 19.13 8.04
C GLY A 25 -7.60 20.21 6.98
N SER A 26 -7.17 21.46 7.24
CA SER A 26 -7.23 22.54 6.24
C SER A 26 -6.24 22.35 5.08
N HIS A 27 -5.09 21.74 5.31
CA HIS A 27 -4.10 21.45 4.27
C HIS A 27 -4.58 20.33 3.35
N PHE A 28 -5.29 19.33 3.89
CA PHE A 28 -5.91 18.28 3.08
C PHE A 28 -6.99 18.83 2.15
N ALA A 29 -7.76 19.81 2.60
CA ALA A 29 -8.79 20.43 1.76
C ALA A 29 -8.18 21.09 0.52
N ALA A 30 -7.07 21.83 0.68
CA ALA A 30 -6.40 22.47 -0.44
C ALA A 30 -5.81 21.47 -1.43
N VAL A 31 -5.12 20.43 -0.92
CA VAL A 31 -4.57 19.36 -1.75
C VAL A 31 -5.69 18.65 -2.51
N LYS A 32 -6.77 18.23 -1.84
CA LYS A 32 -7.90 17.56 -2.48
C LYS A 32 -8.61 18.45 -3.51
N ALA A 33 -8.77 19.74 -3.24
CA ALA A 33 -9.50 20.66 -4.12
C ALA A 33 -8.71 21.10 -5.37
N ALA A 34 -7.39 20.98 -5.37
CA ALA A 34 -6.56 21.38 -6.51
C ALA A 34 -6.95 20.57 -7.77
N PRO A 35 -7.22 21.18 -8.94
CA PRO A 35 -7.61 20.44 -10.14
C PRO A 35 -6.46 19.70 -10.83
N GLN A 36 -5.21 20.05 -10.49
CA GLN A 36 -4.02 19.44 -11.05
C GLN A 36 -3.94 17.93 -10.71
N PRO A 37 -3.38 17.12 -11.63
CA PRO A 37 -3.15 15.71 -11.37
C PRO A 37 -2.21 15.54 -10.17
N LYS A 38 -2.47 14.49 -9.37
CA LYS A 38 -1.72 14.18 -8.15
C LYS A 38 -1.16 12.76 -8.24
N CYS A 39 0.02 12.57 -7.67
CA CYS A 39 0.58 11.24 -7.42
C CYS A 39 0.91 11.13 -5.93
N PHE A 40 0.38 10.10 -5.29
CA PHE A 40 0.70 9.76 -3.91
C PHE A 40 1.60 8.52 -3.90
N VAL A 41 2.77 8.65 -3.29
CA VAL A 41 3.73 7.56 -3.09
C VAL A 41 3.74 7.22 -1.60
N GLN A 42 3.33 6.00 -1.26
CA GLN A 42 3.14 5.55 0.11
C GLN A 42 3.72 4.17 0.32
N GLY A 43 4.23 3.88 1.52
CA GLY A 43 4.50 2.51 1.93
C GLY A 43 3.20 1.75 2.23
N SER A 44 3.14 0.45 1.96
CA SER A 44 1.96 -0.37 2.30
C SER A 44 1.79 -0.53 3.81
N ASP A 45 2.89 -0.46 4.56
CA ASP A 45 2.97 -0.71 6.00
C ASP A 45 3.09 0.62 6.77
N ASP A 46 2.55 1.69 6.18
CA ASP A 46 2.52 3.01 6.79
C ASP A 46 1.63 3.03 8.05
N GLY A 47 2.25 3.36 9.19
CA GLY A 47 1.59 3.40 10.49
C GLY A 47 0.68 4.62 10.73
N PHE A 48 0.70 5.61 9.83
CA PHE A 48 -0.12 6.82 9.90
C PHE A 48 -1.32 6.76 8.95
N THR A 49 -1.15 6.18 7.76
CA THR A 49 -2.16 6.16 6.70
C THR A 49 -2.21 4.80 6.04
N THR A 50 -3.33 4.09 6.18
CA THR A 50 -3.49 2.79 5.53
C THR A 50 -3.71 2.94 4.02
N PRO A 51 -3.41 1.91 3.21
CA PRO A 51 -3.71 1.91 1.79
C PRO A 51 -5.18 2.22 1.48
N ASP A 52 -6.12 1.74 2.29
CA ASP A 52 -7.55 2.00 2.10
C ASP A 52 -7.94 3.46 2.40
N GLN A 53 -7.34 4.07 3.43
CA GLN A 53 -7.53 5.49 3.71
C GLN A 53 -7.02 6.34 2.55
N LEU A 54 -5.84 6.03 2.01
CA LEU A 54 -5.29 6.75 0.87
C LEU A 54 -6.13 6.56 -0.40
N ARG A 55 -6.64 5.34 -0.64
CA ARG A 55 -7.60 5.08 -1.74
C ARG A 55 -8.88 5.88 -1.60
N GLN A 56 -9.41 6.01 -0.39
CA GLN A 56 -10.56 6.86 -0.15
C GLN A 56 -10.24 8.33 -0.45
N VAL A 57 -9.13 8.85 0.05
CA VAL A 57 -8.68 10.23 -0.22
C VAL A 57 -8.52 10.48 -1.71
N ALA A 58 -7.94 9.55 -2.46
CA ALA A 58 -7.77 9.68 -3.91
C ALA A 58 -9.11 9.86 -4.64
N ARG A 59 -10.17 9.17 -4.19
CA ARG A 59 -11.54 9.30 -4.76
C ARG A 59 -12.18 10.66 -4.43
N GLU A 60 -11.73 11.31 -3.37
CA GLU A 60 -12.22 12.63 -2.94
C GLU A 60 -11.44 13.79 -3.60
N CYS A 61 -10.30 13.51 -4.25
CA CYS A 61 -9.52 14.52 -4.94
C CYS A 61 -10.23 15.00 -6.23
N ALA A 62 -10.16 16.30 -6.48
CA ALA A 62 -10.44 16.87 -7.80
C ALA A 62 -9.35 16.46 -8.79
N GLY A 63 -9.69 16.30 -10.07
CA GLY A 63 -8.74 15.84 -11.09
C GLY A 63 -8.36 14.36 -10.92
N THR A 64 -7.23 13.94 -11.50
CA THR A 64 -6.73 12.56 -11.35
C THR A 64 -5.83 12.44 -10.12
N ALA A 65 -5.92 11.29 -9.44
CA ALA A 65 -5.05 10.94 -8.32
C ALA A 65 -4.49 9.52 -8.54
N GLU A 66 -3.21 9.45 -8.87
CA GLU A 66 -2.44 8.21 -9.00
C GLU A 66 -1.92 7.77 -7.64
N LEU A 67 -1.98 6.46 -7.37
CA LEU A 67 -1.50 5.86 -6.14
C LEU A 67 -0.39 4.86 -6.44
N VAL A 68 0.76 5.06 -5.83
CA VAL A 68 1.90 4.14 -5.91
C VAL A 68 2.20 3.65 -4.50
N PHE A 69 2.03 2.35 -4.29
CA PHE A 69 2.40 1.69 -3.06
C PHE A 69 3.77 1.03 -3.19
N VAL A 70 4.58 1.14 -2.14
CA VAL A 70 5.83 0.39 -1.98
C VAL A 70 5.60 -0.68 -0.91
N ASP A 71 5.61 -1.93 -1.34
CA ASP A 71 5.24 -3.07 -0.50
C ASP A 71 6.22 -3.29 0.65
N GLY A 72 5.70 -3.53 1.84
CA GLY A 72 6.46 -3.83 3.07
C GLY A 72 7.20 -2.63 3.67
N VAL A 73 6.96 -1.42 3.18
CA VAL A 73 7.72 -0.22 3.59
C VAL A 73 6.89 0.63 4.55
N GLY A 74 7.53 1.04 5.65
CA GLY A 74 6.94 2.00 6.60
C GLY A 74 7.07 3.46 6.15
N HIS A 75 6.35 4.36 6.81
CA HIS A 75 6.32 5.79 6.48
C HIS A 75 7.71 6.46 6.39
N PHE A 76 8.48 6.40 7.49
CA PHE A 76 9.82 6.99 7.55
C PHE A 76 10.87 6.17 6.78
N GLU A 77 10.58 4.90 6.54
CA GLU A 77 11.44 4.06 5.72
C GLU A 77 11.36 4.49 4.26
N LEU A 78 10.16 4.81 3.74
CA LEU A 78 9.97 5.37 2.40
C LEU A 78 10.74 6.69 2.21
N GLU A 79 10.85 7.50 3.26
CA GLU A 79 11.60 8.77 3.24
C GLU A 79 13.12 8.58 3.46
N SER A 80 13.55 7.35 3.72
CA SER A 80 14.97 7.05 3.93
C SER A 80 15.74 7.05 2.60
N PRO A 81 17.08 7.22 2.65
CA PRO A 81 17.91 7.20 1.45
C PRO A 81 17.80 5.93 0.60
N ALA A 82 17.38 4.80 1.19
CA ALA A 82 17.22 3.53 0.48
C ALA A 82 16.15 3.58 -0.62
N TRP A 83 15.18 4.49 -0.52
CA TRP A 83 14.04 4.60 -1.44
C TRP A 83 14.05 5.89 -2.27
N ASN A 84 15.05 6.74 -2.12
CA ASN A 84 15.18 8.00 -2.86
C ASN A 84 15.07 7.80 -4.38
N ASP A 85 15.82 6.83 -4.93
CA ASP A 85 15.82 6.56 -6.36
C ASP A 85 14.43 6.15 -6.83
N ARG A 86 13.77 5.26 -6.07
CA ARG A 86 12.41 4.80 -6.39
C ARG A 86 11.39 5.94 -6.37
N VAL A 87 11.42 6.78 -5.33
CA VAL A 87 10.50 7.94 -5.21
C VAL A 87 10.78 8.97 -6.30
N ALA A 88 12.06 9.22 -6.61
CA ALA A 88 12.46 10.13 -7.68
C ALA A 88 12.01 9.64 -9.06
N ASP A 89 12.16 8.35 -9.36
CA ASP A 89 11.72 7.75 -10.62
C ASP A 89 10.20 7.91 -10.79
N VAL A 90 9.41 7.60 -9.76
CA VAL A 90 7.95 7.82 -9.77
C VAL A 90 7.62 9.28 -10.05
N ALA A 91 8.27 10.20 -9.33
CA ALA A 91 8.01 11.63 -9.48
C ALA A 91 8.35 12.13 -10.89
N ILE A 92 9.51 11.75 -11.42
CA ILE A 92 9.97 12.13 -12.76
C ILE A 92 9.02 11.59 -13.82
N ASP A 93 8.67 10.32 -13.75
CA ASP A 93 7.79 9.69 -14.73
C ASP A 93 6.38 10.28 -14.70
N PHE A 94 5.84 10.53 -13.50
CA PHE A 94 4.54 11.17 -13.34
C PHE A 94 4.50 12.60 -13.88
N VAL A 95 5.53 13.40 -13.57
CA VAL A 95 5.62 14.78 -14.06
C VAL A 95 5.77 14.82 -15.58
N ARG A 96 6.58 13.92 -16.17
CA ARG A 96 6.70 13.79 -17.64
C ARG A 96 5.35 13.50 -18.29
N ARG A 97 4.60 12.51 -17.79
CA ARG A 97 3.26 12.18 -18.29
C ARG A 97 2.28 13.36 -18.18
N SER A 98 2.38 14.10 -17.09
CA SER A 98 1.54 15.29 -16.83
C SER A 98 1.86 16.44 -17.78
N LEU A 99 3.12 16.62 -18.16
CA LEU A 99 3.56 17.62 -19.14
C LEU A 99 3.10 17.26 -20.57
N ASP A 100 3.08 15.97 -20.90
CA ASP A 100 2.67 15.47 -22.21
C ASP A 100 1.14 15.43 -22.42
N GLY A 101 0.35 15.86 -21.41
CA GLY A 101 -1.11 15.82 -21.45
C GLY A 101 -1.71 14.41 -21.36
N LYS A 102 -0.89 13.40 -21.05
CA LYS A 102 -1.32 12.01 -20.83
C LYS A 102 -1.55 11.77 -19.34
N GLY A 103 -2.59 12.39 -18.79
CA GLY A 103 -3.06 12.03 -17.45
C GLY A 103 -3.44 10.54 -17.42
N GLY A 104 -2.70 9.75 -16.65
CA GLY A 104 -2.81 8.28 -16.64
C GLY A 104 -4.19 7.80 -16.22
N ASP A 105 -4.75 6.91 -17.02
CA ASP A 105 -5.79 5.95 -16.67
C ASP A 105 -5.29 5.10 -15.47
N GLY A 106 -6.09 5.07 -14.40
CA GLY A 106 -5.78 4.42 -13.13
C GLY A 106 -5.80 2.89 -13.20
N SER A 107 -4.88 2.30 -13.97
CA SER A 107 -4.70 0.85 -14.04
C SER A 107 -4.17 0.34 -12.69
N GLN A 108 -5.06 -0.37 -12.00
CA GLN A 108 -4.78 -1.16 -10.81
C GLN A 108 -3.84 -2.32 -11.17
N GLY A 109 -2.65 -2.37 -10.57
CA GLY A 109 -1.84 -3.58 -10.53
C GLY A 109 -2.49 -4.59 -9.59
N SER A 110 -3.08 -5.64 -10.15
CA SER A 110 -3.65 -6.79 -9.44
C SER A 110 -2.61 -7.89 -9.23
N ALA A 111 -2.62 -8.44 -8.02
CA ALA A 111 -2.28 -9.79 -7.55
C ALA A 111 -1.39 -10.71 -8.41
N ALA A 112 -0.34 -11.25 -7.76
CA ALA A 112 0.09 -12.62 -7.98
C ALA A 112 -0.20 -13.40 -6.68
N GLY A 113 -1.25 -14.22 -6.70
CA GLY A 113 -1.37 -15.38 -5.84
C GLY A 113 -0.79 -16.56 -6.62
N ASP A 114 0.12 -17.31 -6.00
CA ASP A 114 0.54 -18.61 -6.50
C ASP A 114 -0.18 -19.70 -5.72
N GLU A 115 -0.54 -20.72 -6.48
CA GLU A 115 -1.55 -21.73 -6.23
C GLU A 115 -1.06 -22.84 -5.30
N ASP A 116 -2.04 -23.41 -4.60
CA ASP A 116 -2.02 -24.61 -3.79
C ASP A 116 -1.87 -25.85 -4.70
N GLU A 117 -0.83 -26.66 -4.46
CA GLU A 117 -0.76 -28.05 -4.95
C GLU A 117 -0.20 -28.96 -3.85
N SER A 118 -1.07 -29.69 -3.16
CA SER A 118 -0.72 -31.00 -2.61
C SER A 118 -1.95 -31.90 -2.46
N ASP A 119 -2.28 -32.60 -3.54
CA ASP A 119 -3.02 -33.87 -3.47
C ASP A 119 -2.00 -35.02 -3.43
N ALA A 120 -2.07 -35.84 -2.37
CA ALA A 120 -1.53 -37.19 -2.37
C ALA A 120 -2.48 -38.09 -1.57
N ASP A 121 -3.09 -39.03 -2.29
CA ASP A 121 -3.88 -40.13 -1.77
C ASP A 121 -2.99 -41.22 -1.15
N GLY A 122 -3.61 -42.18 -0.46
CA GLY A 122 -2.90 -43.41 -0.09
C GLY A 122 -3.44 -44.12 1.14
N SER A 123 -4.57 -44.81 0.99
CA SER A 123 -5.07 -45.84 1.92
C SER A 123 -4.08 -47.00 2.09
N GLY A 124 -3.98 -47.55 3.31
CA GLY A 124 -3.31 -48.83 3.57
C GLY A 124 -3.36 -49.23 5.04
N ASP A 125 -4.28 -50.14 5.34
CA ASP A 125 -4.47 -50.91 6.58
C ASP A 125 -3.22 -51.77 6.90
N GLU A 126 -2.96 -52.09 8.18
CA GLU A 126 -2.77 -53.44 8.74
C GLU A 126 -2.30 -53.35 10.21
N ALA A 127 -2.85 -54.25 11.04
CA ALA A 127 -2.73 -54.36 12.49
C ALA A 127 -1.37 -54.88 12.97
N ASP A 128 -1.02 -54.66 14.25
CA ASP A 128 -1.00 -55.76 15.24
C ASP A 128 -0.81 -55.24 16.68
N GLU A 129 -1.28 -56.08 17.60
CA GLU A 129 -1.40 -55.90 19.06
C GLU A 129 -0.04 -55.90 19.77
N GLU A 130 0.04 -55.32 20.97
CA GLU A 130 0.53 -56.01 22.18
C GLU A 130 0.13 -55.23 23.44
N GLU A 131 -0.59 -55.93 24.32
CA GLU A 131 -0.93 -55.53 25.68
C GLU A 131 0.31 -55.60 26.60
N SER A 132 0.40 -54.69 27.56
CA SER A 132 0.94 -55.06 28.88
C SER A 132 0.39 -54.13 29.96
N GLU A 133 -0.38 -54.72 30.86
CA GLU A 133 -0.89 -54.15 32.10
C GLU A 133 0.24 -53.80 33.09
N ALA A 134 0.08 -52.75 33.91
CA ALA A 134 0.36 -52.79 35.35
C ALA A 134 0.00 -51.46 36.06
N GLU A 135 -1.03 -51.55 36.89
CA GLU A 135 -1.20 -51.02 38.26
C GLU A 135 -0.80 -49.55 38.62
N GLY A 136 -1.76 -48.81 39.20
CA GLY A 136 -1.64 -47.43 39.73
C GLY A 136 -0.88 -47.31 41.08
N PRO A 137 -1.25 -46.40 42.02
CA PRO A 137 -2.29 -45.36 41.96
C PRO A 137 -1.89 -43.98 42.58
N ALA A 138 -2.87 -43.07 42.51
CA ALA A 138 -3.28 -42.06 43.51
C ALA A 138 -2.39 -40.83 43.83
N ALA A 139 -2.93 -39.68 43.45
CA ALA A 139 -3.21 -38.48 44.25
C ALA A 139 -2.26 -38.07 45.39
N ALA A 140 -1.82 -36.80 45.30
CA ALA A 140 -1.69 -35.89 46.43
C ALA A 140 -2.09 -34.48 45.99
#